data_AF-A0A920I8F2-F1
#
_entry.id   AF-A0A920I8F2-F1
#
_cell.length_a   1.000
_cell.length_b   1.000
_cell.length_c   1.000
_cell.angle_alpha   90.00
_cell.angle_beta   90.00
_cell.angle_gamma   90.00
#
_symmetry.space_group_name_H-M   'P 1'
#
loop_
_entity.id
_entity.type
_entity.pdbx_description
1 polymer ?
#
loop_
_entity_poly.entity_id
_entity_poly.type
_entity_poly.pdbx_seq_one_letter_code
_entity_poly.pdbx_strand_id
1 'polypeptide(L)'
;MIVGQWINAEHYFSTTDPEIFGSGNKIYHNIVGNIGVMSGPQSDLRVGLPIQTTTNGKIKFHEPLRLCVLIEAPRKQILDIINRNTSLKLLCENEWVRFFQSKHLNSIEVFAYKPTNGWEILKEDEYLT
;
A
#
# COMPACT_ATOMS: atom_id res chain seq x y z
N MET A 1 3.42 3.44 9.82
CA MET A 1 3.36 2.64 8.58
C MET A 1 2.11 1.78 8.44
N ILE A 2 1.58 1.16 9.51
CA ILE A 2 0.38 0.32 9.41
C ILE A 2 -0.83 1.05 8.81
N VAL A 3 -1.21 2.20 9.37
CA VAL A 3 -2.37 2.99 8.87
C VAL A 3 -2.17 3.43 7.43
N GLY A 4 -0.96 3.91 7.09
CA GLY A 4 -0.62 4.28 5.72
C GLY A 4 -0.73 3.11 4.75
N GLN A 5 -0.37 1.90 5.19
CA GLN A 5 -0.54 0.69 4.39
C GLN A 5 -2.00 0.29 4.23
N TRP A 6 -2.84 0.48 5.25
CA TRP A 6 -4.28 0.19 5.13
C TRP A 6 -4.93 1.08 4.07
N ILE A 7 -4.65 2.38 4.12
CA ILE A 7 -5.13 3.33 3.10
C ILE A 7 -4.57 2.97 1.72
N ASN A 8 -3.26 2.70 1.62
CA ASN A 8 -2.65 2.29 0.34
C ASN A 8 -3.32 1.02 -0.23
N ALA A 9 -3.60 0.02 0.62
CA ALA A 9 -4.25 -1.21 0.20
C ALA A 9 -5.68 -0.99 -0.31
N GLU A 10 -6.48 -0.15 0.36
CA GLU A 10 -7.84 0.21 -0.09
C GLU A 10 -7.80 0.80 -1.51
N HIS A 11 -6.90 1.75 -1.77
CA HIS A 11 -6.70 2.32 -3.10
C HIS A 11 -6.14 1.30 -4.10
N TYR A 12 -5.13 0.52 -3.70
CA TYR A 12 -4.47 -0.47 -4.56
C TYR A 12 -5.47 -1.50 -5.09
N PHE A 13 -6.18 -2.19 -4.18
CA PHE A 13 -7.08 -3.27 -4.57
C PHE A 13 -8.31 -2.76 -5.31
N SER A 14 -8.94 -1.68 -4.82
CA SER A 14 -10.10 -1.07 -5.48
C SER A 14 -9.79 -0.52 -6.87
N THR A 15 -8.51 -0.25 -7.18
CA THR A 15 -8.07 0.23 -8.50
C THR A 15 -7.61 -0.90 -9.42
N THR A 16 -7.10 -2.01 -8.86
CA THR A 16 -6.67 -3.18 -9.63
C THR A 16 -7.86 -4.01 -10.12
N ASP A 17 -8.82 -4.30 -9.24
CA ASP A 17 -10.06 -5.00 -9.59
C ASP A 17 -11.25 -4.34 -8.86
N PRO A 18 -11.88 -3.33 -9.47
CA PRO A 18 -12.97 -2.59 -8.86
C PRO A 18 -14.25 -3.42 -8.63
N GLU A 19 -14.43 -4.53 -9.35
CA GLU A 19 -15.63 -5.37 -9.20
C GLU A 19 -15.49 -6.30 -7.99
N ILE A 20 -14.31 -6.90 -7.80
CA ILE A 20 -14.06 -7.80 -6.67
C ILE A 20 -13.71 -7.03 -5.39
N PHE A 21 -12.84 -6.02 -5.50
CA PHE A 21 -12.28 -5.32 -4.34
C PHE A 21 -12.74 -3.88 -4.18
N GLY A 22 -13.59 -3.37 -5.07
CA GLY A 22 -14.23 -2.06 -4.93
C GLY A 22 -15.62 -2.14 -4.31
N SER A 23 -16.29 -0.99 -4.16
CA SER A 23 -17.70 -0.92 -3.73
C SER A 23 -18.68 -0.54 -4.83
N GLY A 24 -18.20 -0.37 -6.08
CA GLY A 24 -19.05 0.01 -7.20
C GLY A 24 -19.39 1.50 -7.19
N ASN A 25 -20.59 1.85 -7.64
CA ASN A 25 -21.00 3.24 -7.79
C ASN A 25 -21.62 3.78 -6.49
N LYS A 26 -20.99 4.82 -5.93
CA LYS A 26 -21.44 5.48 -4.69
C LYS A 26 -22.90 5.91 -4.68
N ILE A 27 -23.49 6.19 -5.85
CA ILE A 27 -24.89 6.64 -5.99
C ILE A 27 -25.89 5.63 -5.42
N TYR A 28 -25.61 4.33 -5.52
CA TYR A 28 -26.54 3.27 -5.13
C TYR A 28 -26.14 2.56 -3.82
N HIS A 29 -25.23 3.13 -3.04
CA HIS A 29 -24.75 2.51 -1.80
C HIS A 29 -25.80 2.59 -0.69
N ASN A 30 -26.13 1.43 -0.14
CA ASN A 30 -26.81 1.29 1.14
C ASN A 30 -25.79 0.81 2.18
N ILE A 31 -25.61 1.57 3.26
CA ILE A 31 -24.68 1.21 4.34
C ILE A 31 -25.24 0.00 5.10
N VAL A 32 -24.40 -1.02 5.30
CA VAL A 32 -24.77 -2.24 6.01
C VAL A 32 -23.83 -2.43 7.20
N GLY A 33 -24.38 -2.28 8.41
CA GLY A 33 -23.70 -2.61 9.67
C GLY A 33 -22.39 -1.86 9.92
N ASN A 34 -22.12 -0.75 9.23
CA ASN A 34 -20.83 -0.03 9.22
C ASN A 34 -19.61 -0.89 8.86
N ILE A 35 -19.84 -2.03 8.20
CA ILE A 35 -18.77 -2.94 7.75
C ILE A 35 -18.61 -2.91 6.23
N GLY A 36 -19.60 -2.41 5.50
CA GLY A 36 -19.57 -2.30 4.04
C GLY A 36 -20.85 -1.69 3.49
N VAL A 37 -21.03 -1.85 2.18
CA VAL A 37 -22.18 -1.34 1.44
C VAL A 37 -22.76 -2.39 0.50
N MET A 38 -24.06 -2.30 0.23
CA MET A 38 -24.72 -3.01 -0.85
C MET A 38 -25.13 -2.00 -1.94
N SER A 39 -25.04 -2.42 -3.20
CA SER A 39 -25.62 -1.67 -4.32
C SER A 39 -27.11 -1.97 -4.46
N GLY A 40 -27.96 -0.96 -4.29
CA GLY A 40 -29.41 -1.11 -4.41
C GLY A 40 -30.02 -2.00 -3.31
N PRO A 41 -31.26 -2.51 -3.51
CA PRO A 41 -31.99 -3.27 -2.50
C PRO A 41 -31.43 -4.69 -2.27
N GLN A 42 -30.73 -5.26 -3.26
CA GLN A 42 -30.17 -6.62 -3.18
C GLN A 42 -28.88 -6.71 -3.99
N SER A 43 -27.79 -7.09 -3.33
CA SER A 43 -26.46 -7.36 -3.91
C SER A 43 -25.54 -7.95 -2.83
N ASP A 44 -24.35 -8.36 -3.22
CA ASP A 44 -23.33 -8.79 -2.25
C ASP A 44 -22.79 -7.60 -1.43
N LEU A 45 -22.34 -7.87 -0.22
CA LEU A 45 -21.66 -6.89 0.62
C LEU A 45 -20.29 -6.54 0.00
N ARG A 46 -20.04 -5.25 -0.21
CA ARG A 46 -18.77 -4.73 -0.72
C ARG A 46 -18.08 -3.83 0.31
N VAL A 47 -16.76 -3.95 0.44
CA VAL A 47 -15.96 -3.27 1.50
C VAL A 47 -14.89 -2.31 0.96
N GLY A 48 -14.77 -2.20 -0.37
CA GLY A 48 -13.76 -1.37 -1.02
C GLY A 48 -14.17 0.09 -1.25
N LEU A 49 -13.34 0.80 -2.01
CA LEU A 49 -13.62 2.19 -2.40
C LEU A 49 -14.60 2.25 -3.58
N PRO A 50 -15.44 3.30 -3.64
CA PRO A 50 -16.31 3.51 -4.79
C PRO A 50 -15.48 3.90 -6.01
N ILE A 51 -15.99 3.60 -7.20
CA ILE A 51 -15.29 3.83 -8.47
C ILE A 51 -14.92 5.31 -8.67
N GLN A 52 -15.73 6.24 -8.15
CA GLN A 52 -15.45 7.68 -8.21
C GLN A 52 -14.26 8.14 -7.38
N THR A 53 -13.74 7.28 -6.49
CA THR A 53 -12.51 7.54 -5.73
C THR A 53 -11.27 7.02 -6.47
N THR A 54 -11.43 6.11 -7.44
CA THR A 54 -10.30 5.49 -8.15
C THR A 54 -10.15 6.01 -9.58
N THR A 55 -11.23 6.42 -10.24
CA THR A 55 -11.20 6.87 -11.64
C THR A 55 -12.37 7.79 -12.01
N ASN A 56 -12.19 8.59 -13.05
CA ASN A 56 -13.29 9.29 -13.74
C ASN A 56 -13.78 8.55 -15.01
N GLY A 57 -13.38 7.29 -15.21
CA GLY A 57 -13.70 6.49 -16.39
C GLY A 57 -12.75 6.70 -17.58
N LYS A 58 -11.87 7.71 -17.55
CA LYS A 58 -10.82 7.92 -18.57
C LYS A 58 -9.41 7.73 -18.00
N ILE A 59 -9.19 8.22 -16.78
CA ILE A 59 -7.90 8.14 -16.09
C ILE A 59 -8.08 7.56 -14.70
N LYS A 60 -7.10 6.79 -14.24
CA LYS A 60 -6.97 6.41 -12.83
C LYS A 60 -6.40 7.60 -12.06
N PHE A 61 -6.93 7.87 -10.88
CA PHE A 61 -6.41 8.96 -10.02
C PHE A 61 -5.13 8.56 -9.30
N HIS A 62 -4.95 7.26 -9.05
CA HIS A 62 -3.76 6.69 -8.45
C HIS A 62 -3.36 5.44 -9.22
N GLU A 63 -2.06 5.27 -9.43
CA GLU A 63 -1.52 4.00 -9.90
C GLU A 63 -1.49 3.00 -8.74
N PRO A 64 -1.88 1.73 -8.95
CA PRO A 64 -1.85 0.72 -7.91
C PRO A 64 -0.40 0.31 -7.63
N LEU A 65 0.24 1.03 -6.73
CA LEU A 65 1.62 0.81 -6.28
C LEU A 65 1.65 0.33 -4.83
N ARG A 66 2.60 -0.56 -4.51
CA ARG A 66 2.90 -0.95 -3.13
C ARG A 66 3.45 0.25 -2.36
N LEU A 67 3.17 0.32 -1.06
CA LEU A 67 3.64 1.43 -0.23
C LEU A 67 5.17 1.40 -0.11
N CYS A 68 5.81 2.47 -0.57
CA CYS A 68 7.24 2.71 -0.40
C CYS A 68 7.47 3.68 0.76
N VAL A 69 8.46 3.38 1.60
CA VAL A 69 8.73 4.13 2.84
C VAL A 69 10.20 4.46 2.90
N LEU A 70 10.55 5.74 2.79
CA LEU A 70 11.91 6.22 3.01
C LEU A 70 12.07 6.63 4.48
N ILE A 71 13.06 6.05 5.15
CA ILE A 71 13.35 6.29 6.56
C ILE A 71 14.78 6.79 6.72
N GLU A 72 14.94 7.92 7.38
CA GLU A 72 16.25 8.44 7.77
C GLU A 72 16.57 8.02 9.21
N ALA A 73 17.05 6.78 9.37
CA ALA A 73 17.45 6.23 10.67
C ALA A 73 18.48 5.10 10.49
N PRO A 74 19.27 4.76 11.54
CA PRO A 74 20.19 3.62 11.47
C PRO A 74 19.46 2.31 11.14
N ARG A 75 19.96 1.58 10.13
CA ARG A 75 19.39 0.30 9.65
C ARG A 75 19.09 -0.70 10.77
N LYS A 76 19.96 -0.80 11.78
CA LYS A 76 19.76 -1.67 12.94
C LYS A 76 18.48 -1.31 13.70
N GLN A 77 18.24 -0.02 13.98
CA GLN A 77 17.05 0.42 14.70
C GLN A 77 15.78 0.17 13.89
N ILE A 78 15.82 0.37 12.57
CA ILE A 78 14.70 0.05 11.67
C ILE A 78 14.35 -1.44 11.78
N LEU A 79 15.35 -2.32 11.68
CA LEU A 79 15.16 -3.77 11.79
C LEU A 79 14.65 -4.18 13.17
N ASP A 80 15.19 -3.62 14.25
CA ASP A 80 14.73 -3.89 15.61
C ASP A 80 13.24 -3.53 15.78
N ILE A 81 12.81 -2.40 15.19
CA ILE A 81 11.40 -1.97 15.19
C ILE A 81 10.52 -2.88 14.32
N ILE A 82 11.00 -3.33 13.16
CA ILE A 82 10.25 -4.27 12.31
C ILE A 82 10.10 -5.60 13.06
N ASN A 83 11.18 -6.15 13.60
CA ASN A 83 11.20 -7.46 14.25
C ASN A 83 10.35 -7.54 15.52
N ARG A 84 10.24 -6.44 16.30
CA ARG A 84 9.37 -6.41 17.49
C ARG A 84 7.88 -6.30 17.18
N ASN A 85 7.50 -6.00 15.93
CA ASN A 85 6.11 -5.77 15.52
C ASN A 85 5.69 -6.77 14.45
N THR A 86 5.00 -7.84 14.85
CA THR A 86 4.59 -8.93 13.96
C THR A 86 3.87 -8.44 12.70
N SER A 87 2.92 -7.51 12.81
CA SER A 87 2.18 -7.00 11.65
C SER A 87 3.08 -6.24 10.66
N LEU A 88 4.03 -5.44 11.14
CA LEU A 88 4.99 -4.75 10.27
C LEU A 88 5.95 -5.73 9.62
N LYS A 89 6.42 -6.72 10.38
CA LYS A 89 7.27 -7.79 9.88
C LYS A 89 6.60 -8.54 8.73
N LEU A 90 5.36 -8.99 8.91
CA LEU A 90 4.60 -9.69 7.86
C LEU A 90 4.38 -8.82 6.62
N LEU A 91 4.03 -7.54 6.79
CA LEU A 91 3.88 -6.63 5.65
C LEU A 91 5.18 -6.41 4.89
N CYS A 92 6.33 -6.43 5.59
CA CYS A 92 7.64 -6.26 4.99
C CYS A 92 8.12 -7.55 4.30
N GLU A 93 8.01 -8.70 4.97
CA GLU A 93 8.44 -10.01 4.46
C GLU A 93 7.64 -10.45 3.22
N ASN A 94 6.36 -10.07 3.16
CA ASN A 94 5.49 -10.31 2.00
C ASN A 94 5.49 -9.14 1.01
N GLU A 95 6.42 -8.19 1.17
CA GLU A 95 6.65 -7.07 0.23
C GLU A 95 5.40 -6.21 -0.05
N TRP A 96 4.47 -6.14 0.92
CA TRP A 96 3.34 -5.20 0.92
C TRP A 96 3.78 -3.78 1.26
N VAL A 97 4.81 -3.66 2.09
CA VAL A 97 5.49 -2.38 2.40
C VAL A 97 6.97 -2.52 2.07
N ARG A 98 7.48 -1.65 1.21
CA ARG A 98 8.90 -1.59 0.83
C ARG A 98 9.60 -0.52 1.63
N PHE A 99 10.64 -0.90 2.37
CA PHE A 99 11.43 0.02 3.16
C PHE A 99 12.71 0.42 2.45
N PHE A 100 12.97 1.72 2.50
CA PHE A 100 14.20 2.34 2.03
C PHE A 100 14.80 3.09 3.20
N GLN A 101 16.11 2.97 3.37
CA GLN A 101 16.86 3.72 4.37
C GLN A 101 17.73 4.74 3.67
N SER A 102 17.58 6.01 4.04
CA SER A 102 18.44 7.10 3.57
C SER A 102 19.54 7.36 4.60
N LYS A 103 20.78 7.47 4.12
CA LYS A 103 21.94 7.90 4.91
C LYS A 103 22.53 9.16 4.30
N HIS A 104 22.65 10.21 5.10
CA HIS A 104 23.32 11.45 4.70
C HIS A 104 24.68 11.56 5.40
N LEU A 105 25.77 11.33 4.66
CA LEU A 105 27.14 11.61 5.11
C LEU A 105 27.71 12.78 4.29
N ASN A 106 28.07 12.50 3.04
CA ASN A 106 28.59 13.48 2.07
C ASN A 106 27.74 13.53 0.78
N SER A 107 27.01 12.44 0.51
CA SER A 107 25.99 12.29 -0.53
C SER A 107 24.82 11.50 0.06
N ILE A 108 23.65 11.57 -0.57
CA ILE A 108 22.49 10.75 -0.19
C ILE A 108 22.71 9.35 -0.77
N GLU A 109 22.87 8.37 0.11
CA GLU A 109 22.83 6.96 -0.26
C GLU A 109 21.51 6.35 0.22
N VAL A 110 20.82 5.64 -0.67
CA VAL A 110 19.57 4.95 -0.36
C VAL A 110 19.79 3.45 -0.41
N PHE A 111 19.32 2.75 0.63
CA PHE A 111 19.37 1.30 0.71
C PHE A 111 17.94 0.74 0.71
N ALA A 112 17.63 -0.20 -0.17
CA ALA A 112 16.37 -0.94 -0.16
C ALA A 112 16.50 -2.17 0.76
N TYR A 113 15.47 -2.44 1.55
CA TYR A 113 15.39 -3.69 2.32
C TYR A 113 14.69 -4.77 1.50
N LYS A 114 15.37 -5.90 1.28
CA LYS A 114 14.82 -7.13 0.70
C LYS A 114 14.74 -8.21 1.78
N PRO A 115 13.60 -8.91 1.97
CA PRO A 115 13.47 -9.95 3.00
C PRO A 115 14.48 -11.09 2.87
N THR A 116 14.90 -11.43 1.65
CA THR A 116 15.85 -12.53 1.38
C THR A 116 17.31 -12.16 1.65
N ASN A 117 17.70 -10.92 1.34
CA ASN A 117 19.11 -10.52 1.25
C ASN A 117 19.48 -9.40 2.24
N GLY A 118 18.50 -8.84 2.95
CA GLY A 118 18.70 -7.69 3.84
C GLY A 118 18.80 -6.36 3.08
N TRP A 119 19.69 -5.48 3.51
CA TRP A 119 19.83 -4.13 2.94
C TRP A 119 20.77 -4.12 1.73
N GLU A 120 20.26 -3.70 0.58
CA GLU A 120 21.00 -3.54 -0.67
C GLU A 120 21.03 -2.07 -1.08
N ILE A 121 22.12 -1.62 -1.72
CA ILE A 121 22.17 -0.24 -2.23
C ILE A 121 21.22 -0.09 -3.42
N LEU A 122 20.41 0.96 -3.41
CA LEU A 122 19.48 1.25 -4.48
C LEU A 122 20.27 1.81 -5.68
N LYS A 123 20.24 1.12 -6.81
CA LYS A 123 20.81 1.58 -8.08
C LYS A 123 19.69 2.15 -8.96
N GLU A 124 19.94 3.27 -9.63
CA GLU A 124 18.94 3.98 -10.46
C GLU A 124 18.29 3.08 -11.54
N ASP A 125 19.02 2.08 -12.04
CA ASP A 125 18.57 1.24 -13.16
C ASP A 125 17.57 0.13 -12.78
N GLU A 126 17.33 -0.14 -11.49
CA GLU A 126 16.51 -1.28 -11.04
C GLU A 126 14.98 -1.03 -11.09
N TYR A 127 14.52 0.21 -11.32
CA TYR A 127 13.10 0.60 -11.19
C TYR A 127 12.53 1.38 -12.40
N LEU A 128 13.22 1.39 -13.54
CA LEU A 128 12.78 2.09 -14.77
C LEU A 128 12.01 1.18 -15.77
N THR A 129 11.55 0.01 -15.35
CA THR A 129 10.76 -0.92 -16.18
C THR A 129 9.28 -0.83 -15.91
#